data_AF-A0A4Y9YK76-F1
#
_entry.id   AF-A0A4Y9YK76-F1
#
_cell.length_a   1.000
_cell.length_b   1.000
_cell.length_c   1.000
_cell.angle_alpha   90.00
_cell.angle_beta   90.00
_cell.angle_gamma   90.00
#
_symmetry.space_group_name_H-M   'P 1'
#
loop_
_entity.id
_entity.type
_entity.pdbx_description
1 polymer ?
#
loop_
_entity_poly.entity_id
_entity_poly.type
_entity_poly.pdbx_seq_one_letter_code
_entity_poly.pdbx_strand_id
1 'polypeptide(L)'
;MNLREDEGELEASKWYVIITNIDVREADFLELFAGHAIIRATIPPGTLLYHGRPSSEYPVQDWIAFDPEHSAVFAGGSNGTLFTFTAARELTLIYFDGCSANKVDGVVDTQDLLFFGELKHKHEGWWGELERIEDGCAWAKQYGIVGFIRMEFDFEIMYCDFSDGLELVSAMPFVNGRGVVPRPPRSLDNAALQGSRPVGGQPSLNLSDVPSKRANTEATFHGLRRVDQLVIDAEKPRVPVPPRIPPPGWKGTLPSMGWEAKRTGSWHNDFPGELRVRPDPSTLVSFFDPSLTSLVQARRTLTRDEYNAGNASREDIARVRADVAEVAAREPRTGSDVDWVGLARVIEDRFATRLPYLQRLLHQPVDIVNAWARAAAVRKQLIVSLIPYMHGSAIGTPEWFADIARECAERFTSHLPTSNFTKQEHVLYHAVDEVLHEVCRVYTGAWVDAFDVETKSPFVAMRLLDKWREEFDTLIEWLDWPVWIQCRPACEVDEYCYVSQGRPWAPSEDHTPRCVPMEDETF
;
A
#
# COMPACT_ATOMS: atom_id res chain seq x y z
N MET A 1 20.97 34.55 -6.06
CA MET A 1 20.90 35.56 -4.99
C MET A 1 20.63 34.78 -3.71
N ASN A 2 21.64 34.60 -2.86
CA ASN A 2 21.59 33.74 -1.67
C ASN A 2 20.58 34.29 -0.65
N LEU A 3 19.53 33.52 -0.39
CA LEU A 3 18.71 33.60 0.82
C LEU A 3 18.28 32.16 1.15
N ARG A 4 18.65 31.71 2.35
CA ARG A 4 18.60 30.33 2.91
C ARG A 4 19.83 29.46 2.67
N GLU A 5 20.98 29.94 3.12
CA GLU A 5 22.00 29.08 3.74
C GLU A 5 21.81 29.28 5.27
N ASP A 6 21.73 28.20 6.06
CA ASP A 6 21.64 28.14 7.55
C ASP A 6 20.29 27.96 8.28
N GLU A 7 19.20 27.55 7.62
CA GLU A 7 18.06 26.92 8.32
C GLU A 7 17.77 25.56 7.71
N GLY A 8 18.25 24.49 8.36
CA GLY A 8 17.86 23.10 8.15
C GLY A 8 17.73 22.66 6.68
N GLU A 9 18.71 21.92 6.19
CA GLU A 9 18.47 20.85 5.19
C GLU A 9 17.46 19.85 5.81
N LEU A 10 16.19 20.25 5.85
CA LEU A 10 15.07 19.51 6.36
C LEU A 10 14.68 18.53 5.27
N GLU A 11 15.36 17.38 5.25
CA GLU A 11 14.87 16.08 4.78
C GLU A 11 13.81 16.10 3.66
N ALA A 12 14.06 16.89 2.62
CA ALA A 12 13.15 17.08 1.52
C ALA A 12 12.86 15.75 0.78
N SER A 13 13.86 14.87 0.76
CA SER A 13 13.88 13.57 0.08
C SER A 13 12.95 12.51 0.62
N LYS A 14 12.17 12.81 1.65
CA LYS A 14 11.44 11.78 2.43
C LYS A 14 9.95 12.08 2.59
N TRP A 15 9.48 13.19 2.03
CA TRP A 15 8.08 13.61 2.04
C TRP A 15 7.21 12.87 1.03
N TYR A 16 7.83 12.25 0.03
CA TYR A 16 7.12 11.61 -1.08
C TYR A 16 6.21 10.45 -0.63
N VAL A 17 6.61 9.73 0.41
CA VAL A 17 5.83 8.64 1.01
C VAL A 17 4.50 9.12 1.60
N ILE A 18 4.43 10.36 2.10
CA ILE A 18 3.22 10.90 2.76
C ILE A 18 2.07 11.10 1.75
N ILE A 19 2.38 11.46 0.51
CA ILE A 19 1.39 11.72 -0.54
C ILE A 19 0.92 10.42 -1.19
N THR A 20 1.82 9.44 -1.37
CA THR A 20 1.48 8.12 -1.91
C THR A 20 0.70 7.27 -0.92
N ASN A 21 0.92 7.45 0.39
CA ASN A 21 0.23 6.70 1.45
C ASN A 21 -1.25 7.09 1.64
N ILE A 22 -1.71 8.16 0.99
CA ILE A 22 -3.13 8.50 0.96
C ILE A 22 -3.88 7.58 -0.01
N ASP A 23 -3.16 6.92 -0.92
CA ASP A 23 -3.73 5.96 -1.83
C ASP A 23 -3.67 4.55 -1.25
N VAL A 24 -4.80 3.85 -1.27
CA VAL A 24 -4.94 2.48 -0.74
C VAL A 24 -4.47 1.51 -1.80
N ARG A 25 -3.18 1.59 -2.12
CA ARG A 25 -2.52 0.82 -3.18
C ARG A 25 -1.70 -0.34 -2.63
N GLU A 26 -1.44 -1.30 -3.51
CA GLU A 26 -0.40 -2.29 -3.30
C GLU A 26 1.01 -1.67 -3.29
N ALA A 27 1.84 -2.22 -2.42
CA ALA A 27 3.11 -1.68 -2.00
C ALA A 27 4.26 -2.17 -2.85
N ASP A 28 5.05 -1.26 -3.43
CA ASP A 28 6.12 -1.62 -4.36
C ASP A 28 7.47 -0.92 -4.10
N PHE A 29 8.55 -1.71 -4.01
CA PHE A 29 9.92 -1.44 -3.50
C PHE A 29 10.06 -1.46 -1.96
N LEU A 30 11.27 -1.81 -1.48
CA LEU A 30 11.60 -2.28 -0.11
C LEU A 30 10.96 -1.47 1.05
N GLU A 31 10.68 -0.20 0.82
CA GLU A 31 10.02 0.71 1.76
C GLU A 31 8.52 0.53 1.88
N LEU A 32 7.82 0.23 0.79
CA LEU A 32 6.36 0.15 0.80
C LEU A 32 5.89 -1.16 1.43
N PHE A 33 6.74 -2.19 1.56
CA PHE A 33 6.38 -3.34 2.39
C PHE A 33 6.16 -2.92 3.84
N ALA A 34 7.05 -2.07 4.36
CA ALA A 34 6.92 -1.50 5.69
C ALA A 34 6.00 -0.29 5.66
N GLY A 35 4.78 -0.42 6.18
CA GLY A 35 3.89 0.73 6.35
C GLY A 35 4.54 1.82 7.21
N HIS A 36 4.29 3.08 6.86
CA HIS A 36 4.76 4.26 7.58
C HIS A 36 3.64 5.29 7.82
N ALA A 37 2.38 4.91 7.64
CA ALA A 37 1.23 5.75 7.85
C ALA A 37 0.07 5.00 8.51
N ILE A 38 -0.69 5.75 9.30
CA ILE A 38 -1.93 5.32 9.92
C ILE A 38 -2.97 6.38 9.59
N ILE A 39 -4.07 5.97 8.98
CA ILE A 39 -5.11 6.90 8.52
C ILE A 39 -6.50 6.36 8.87
N ARG A 40 -7.42 7.23 9.25
CA ARG A 40 -8.82 6.84 9.39
C ARG A 40 -9.42 6.69 8.00
N ALA A 41 -10.18 5.63 7.79
CA ALA A 41 -10.86 5.38 6.53
C ALA A 41 -12.31 4.99 6.76
N THR A 42 -13.11 5.10 5.70
CA THR A 42 -14.51 4.69 5.69
C THR A 42 -14.80 3.72 4.57
N ILE A 43 -15.77 2.82 4.80
CA ILE A 43 -16.36 1.97 3.78
C ILE A 43 -17.84 2.35 3.66
N PRO A 44 -18.33 2.72 2.46
CA PRO A 44 -19.70 3.18 2.29
C PRO A 44 -20.72 2.03 2.44
N PRO A 45 -21.98 2.34 2.81
CA PRO A 45 -23.04 1.35 2.86
C PRO A 45 -23.27 0.71 1.48
N GLY A 46 -23.71 -0.54 1.48
CA GLY A 46 -23.92 -1.34 0.27
C GLY A 46 -22.65 -2.04 -0.27
N THR A 47 -21.47 -1.74 0.28
CA THR A 47 -20.23 -2.44 -0.08
C THR A 47 -20.32 -3.91 0.30
N LEU A 48 -19.99 -4.81 -0.63
CA LEU A 48 -19.90 -6.24 -0.36
C LEU A 48 -18.52 -6.60 0.19
N LEU A 49 -18.52 -7.44 1.22
CA LEU A 49 -17.32 -7.95 1.87
C LEU A 49 -17.46 -9.47 2.04
N TYR A 50 -16.35 -10.20 1.99
CA TYR A 50 -16.34 -11.66 1.92
C TYR A 50 -15.52 -12.25 3.06
N HIS A 51 -15.96 -13.39 3.57
CA HIS A 51 -15.22 -14.13 4.60
C HIS A 51 -15.28 -15.62 4.30
N GLY A 52 -14.12 -16.27 4.17
CA GLY A 52 -14.04 -17.72 4.07
C GLY A 52 -13.54 -18.34 5.36
N ARG A 53 -14.13 -19.48 5.73
CA ARG A 53 -13.68 -20.30 6.85
C ARG A 53 -14.03 -21.78 6.63
N PRO A 54 -13.42 -22.73 7.36
CA PRO A 54 -13.63 -24.16 7.15
C PRO A 54 -14.92 -24.71 7.79
N SER A 55 -15.79 -23.85 8.30
CA SER A 55 -17.07 -24.21 8.92
C SER A 55 -18.19 -23.27 8.49
N SER A 56 -19.44 -23.67 8.73
CA SER A 56 -20.63 -22.85 8.44
C SER A 56 -21.08 -22.02 9.66
N GLU A 57 -20.22 -21.87 10.66
CA GLU A 57 -20.55 -21.10 11.87
C GLU A 57 -20.45 -19.60 11.56
N TYR A 58 -21.35 -18.80 12.14
CA TYR A 58 -21.32 -17.35 11.95
C TYR A 58 -20.02 -16.77 12.54
N PRO A 59 -19.26 -15.94 11.79
CA PRO A 59 -18.06 -15.27 12.30
C PRO A 59 -18.42 -14.22 13.35
N VAL A 60 -17.56 -14.00 14.35
CA VAL A 60 -17.80 -13.01 15.42
C VAL A 60 -16.75 -11.91 15.36
N GLN A 61 -15.49 -12.25 15.61
CA GLN A 61 -14.34 -11.36 15.49
C GLN A 61 -13.28 -12.12 14.68
N ASP A 62 -13.07 -11.69 13.44
CA ASP A 62 -12.35 -12.45 12.42
C ASP A 62 -11.92 -11.53 11.26
N TRP A 63 -11.33 -12.11 10.22
CA TRP A 63 -10.89 -11.45 9.00
C TRP A 63 -12.00 -11.41 7.94
N ILE A 64 -12.10 -10.31 7.21
CA ILE A 64 -13.01 -10.16 6.07
C ILE A 64 -12.27 -9.42 4.95
N ALA A 65 -12.48 -9.78 3.69
CA ALA A 65 -11.79 -9.18 2.55
C ALA A 65 -12.77 -8.53 1.57
N PHE A 66 -12.20 -7.77 0.64
CA PHE A 66 -12.97 -7.08 -0.40
C PHE A 66 -13.29 -7.99 -1.58
N ASP A 67 -12.40 -8.93 -1.89
CA ASP A 67 -12.57 -9.82 -3.03
C ASP A 67 -12.91 -11.27 -2.60
N PRO A 68 -13.88 -11.92 -3.27
CA PRO A 68 -14.29 -13.27 -2.92
C PRO A 68 -13.18 -14.29 -3.17
N GLU A 69 -12.32 -14.08 -4.16
CA GLU A 69 -11.21 -14.96 -4.52
C GLU A 69 -10.20 -15.10 -3.36
N HIS A 70 -9.84 -13.97 -2.74
CA HIS A 70 -9.02 -13.94 -1.52
C HIS A 70 -9.71 -14.70 -0.38
N SER A 71 -10.95 -14.34 -0.04
CA SER A 71 -11.68 -15.00 1.04
C SER A 71 -11.87 -16.50 0.81
N ALA A 72 -12.06 -16.92 -0.44
CA ALA A 72 -12.29 -18.31 -0.81
C ALA A 72 -11.08 -19.23 -0.54
N VAL A 73 -9.86 -18.69 -0.42
CA VAL A 73 -8.67 -19.43 0.02
C VAL A 73 -8.91 -20.10 1.38
N PHE A 74 -9.64 -19.42 2.26
CA PHE A 74 -9.92 -19.86 3.63
C PHE A 74 -11.20 -20.68 3.77
N ALA A 75 -12.05 -20.73 2.74
CA ALA A 75 -13.27 -21.54 2.67
C ALA A 75 -12.96 -23.03 2.39
N GLY A 76 -12.11 -23.63 3.23
CA GLY A 76 -11.56 -24.96 3.03
C GLY A 76 -12.34 -26.11 3.67
N GLY A 77 -12.31 -27.29 3.07
CA GLY A 77 -12.80 -28.54 3.65
C GLY A 77 -14.18 -28.90 3.15
N SER A 78 -14.74 -30.00 3.65
CA SER A 78 -16.10 -30.45 3.28
C SER A 78 -17.20 -29.48 3.75
N ASN A 79 -16.90 -28.67 4.76
CA ASN A 79 -17.78 -27.67 5.35
C ASN A 79 -17.29 -26.23 5.09
N GLY A 80 -16.34 -26.06 4.15
CA GLY A 80 -15.85 -24.76 3.75
C GLY A 80 -17.02 -23.87 3.31
N THR A 81 -17.13 -22.69 3.92
CA THR A 81 -18.23 -21.77 3.67
C THR A 81 -17.65 -20.41 3.31
N LEU A 82 -18.15 -19.83 2.21
CA LEU A 82 -17.92 -18.45 1.84
C LEU A 82 -19.13 -17.63 2.27
N PHE A 83 -18.90 -16.69 3.16
CA PHE A 83 -19.87 -15.73 3.63
C PHE A 83 -19.73 -14.44 2.81
N THR A 84 -20.86 -13.85 2.44
CA THR A 84 -20.95 -12.53 1.83
C THR A 84 -21.75 -11.64 2.76
N PHE A 85 -21.16 -10.52 3.12
CA PHE A 85 -21.76 -9.47 3.93
C PHE A 85 -21.94 -8.22 3.09
N THR A 86 -22.88 -7.37 3.49
CA THR A 86 -22.98 -6.00 2.99
C THR A 86 -22.84 -5.02 4.16
N ALA A 87 -22.13 -3.92 3.93
CA ALA A 87 -22.07 -2.81 4.88
C ALA A 87 -23.47 -2.18 5.01
N ALA A 88 -24.11 -2.33 6.17
CA ALA A 88 -25.45 -1.82 6.43
C ALA A 88 -25.47 -0.31 6.73
N ARG A 89 -24.30 0.24 7.05
CA ARG A 89 -24.04 1.67 7.30
C ARG A 89 -22.63 2.01 6.82
N GLU A 90 -22.26 3.29 6.86
CA GLU A 90 -20.85 3.66 6.75
C GLU A 90 -20.06 3.03 7.90
N LEU A 91 -18.98 2.32 7.56
CA LEU A 91 -18.08 1.70 8.51
C LEU A 91 -16.87 2.61 8.68
N THR A 92 -16.46 2.88 9.92
CA THR A 92 -15.26 3.66 10.23
C THR A 92 -14.16 2.71 10.70
N LEU A 93 -13.01 2.76 10.03
CA LEU A 93 -11.88 1.86 10.23
C LEU A 93 -10.58 2.66 10.33
N ILE A 94 -9.51 2.02 10.77
CA ILE A 94 -8.14 2.50 10.59
C ILE A 94 -7.49 1.72 9.46
N TYR A 95 -6.81 2.40 8.55
CA TYR A 95 -5.99 1.80 7.51
C TYR A 95 -4.51 1.93 7.89
N PHE A 96 -3.81 0.81 7.82
CA PHE A 96 -2.35 0.74 7.87
C PHE A 96 -1.83 0.55 6.44
N ASP A 97 -1.00 1.48 5.99
CA ASP A 97 -0.36 1.39 4.68
C ASP A 97 0.65 0.23 4.61
N GLY A 98 1.18 0.05 3.41
CA GLY A 98 2.13 -1.01 3.10
C GLY A 98 1.56 -2.42 3.21
N CYS A 99 2.42 -3.43 3.05
CA CYS A 99 2.06 -4.85 3.18
C CYS A 99 1.87 -5.28 4.65
N SER A 100 1.10 -4.51 5.41
CA SER A 100 0.96 -4.63 6.86
C SER A 100 0.31 -5.94 7.34
N ALA A 101 -0.23 -6.76 6.44
CA ALA A 101 -0.72 -8.11 6.76
C ALA A 101 0.22 -9.26 6.35
N ASN A 102 1.44 -8.98 5.87
CA ASN A 102 2.41 -10.01 5.49
C ASN A 102 3.05 -10.77 6.68
N LYS A 103 2.65 -10.47 7.93
CA LYS A 103 2.98 -11.26 9.14
C LYS A 103 4.49 -11.50 9.38
N VAL A 104 5.35 -10.61 8.88
CA VAL A 104 6.81 -10.63 9.10
C VAL A 104 7.26 -9.35 9.82
N ASP A 105 8.47 -9.35 10.38
CA ASP A 105 9.03 -8.15 11.02
C ASP A 105 9.16 -6.99 10.01
N GLY A 106 9.02 -5.75 10.49
CA GLY A 106 9.08 -4.55 9.67
C GLY A 106 7.71 -4.13 9.13
N VAL A 107 6.99 -5.04 8.49
CA VAL A 107 5.70 -4.71 7.85
C VAL A 107 4.55 -4.56 8.85
N VAL A 108 4.63 -5.26 9.98
CA VAL A 108 3.63 -5.18 11.07
C VAL A 108 3.93 -4.10 12.11
N ASP A 109 5.06 -3.39 11.99
CA ASP A 109 5.58 -2.53 13.05
C ASP A 109 4.61 -1.40 13.43
N THR A 110 3.94 -0.76 12.45
CA THR A 110 2.97 0.32 12.73
C THR A 110 1.80 -0.14 13.59
N GLN A 111 1.34 -1.38 13.40
CA GLN A 111 0.29 -2.01 14.21
C GLN A 111 0.81 -2.27 15.63
N ASP A 112 1.99 -2.86 15.77
CA ASP A 112 2.59 -3.18 17.07
C ASP A 112 2.84 -1.92 17.90
N LEU A 113 3.39 -0.88 17.27
CA LEU A 113 3.65 0.40 17.92
C LEU A 113 2.36 1.09 18.35
N LEU A 114 1.27 0.96 17.59
CA LEU A 114 -0.03 1.50 17.99
C LEU A 114 -0.66 0.73 19.16
N PHE A 115 -0.76 -0.60 19.03
CA PHE A 115 -1.49 -1.44 19.97
C PHE A 115 -0.71 -1.64 21.26
N PHE A 116 0.58 -1.98 21.16
CA PHE A 116 1.40 -2.37 22.30
C PHE A 116 2.30 -1.23 22.79
N GLY A 117 2.69 -0.29 21.91
CA GLY A 117 3.65 0.78 22.24
C GLY A 117 5.10 0.32 22.23
N GLU A 118 5.36 -0.90 21.79
CA GLU A 118 6.66 -1.48 21.56
C GLU A 118 6.53 -2.57 20.50
N LEU A 119 7.61 -2.87 19.79
CA LEU A 119 7.65 -3.99 18.88
C LEU A 119 7.58 -5.29 19.68
N LYS A 120 6.54 -6.09 19.46
CA LYS A 120 6.42 -7.40 20.08
C LYS A 120 6.89 -8.48 19.10
N HIS A 121 8.20 -8.53 18.87
CA HIS A 121 8.87 -9.61 18.11
C HIS A 121 8.73 -11.02 18.75
N LYS A 122 8.00 -11.16 19.86
CA LYS A 122 7.85 -12.43 20.58
C LYS A 122 6.80 -13.38 19.97
N HIS A 123 6.11 -12.98 18.90
CA HIS A 123 5.03 -13.73 18.28
C HIS A 123 5.22 -13.86 16.77
N GLU A 124 6.33 -14.46 16.33
CA GLU A 124 6.52 -14.84 14.94
C GLU A 124 5.39 -15.79 14.49
N GLY A 125 4.52 -15.33 13.59
CA GLY A 125 3.45 -16.13 12.96
C GLY A 125 2.01 -15.76 13.36
N TRP A 126 1.07 -16.67 13.08
CA TRP A 126 -0.38 -16.48 13.18
C TRP A 126 -0.89 -16.10 14.58
N TRP A 127 -0.08 -16.30 15.63
CA TRP A 127 -0.42 -15.93 17.00
C TRP A 127 -0.37 -14.44 17.27
N GLY A 128 0.61 -13.74 16.69
CA GLY A 128 0.69 -12.28 16.79
C GLY A 128 -0.54 -11.61 16.18
N GLU A 129 -1.13 -12.22 15.15
CA GLU A 129 -2.32 -11.73 14.47
C GLU A 129 -3.58 -11.78 15.35
N LEU A 130 -3.75 -12.87 16.11
CA LEU A 130 -4.86 -12.98 17.07
C LEU A 130 -4.73 -11.97 18.21
N GLU A 131 -3.52 -11.73 18.71
CA GLU A 131 -3.30 -10.71 19.73
C GLU A 131 -3.53 -9.29 19.17
N ARG A 132 -3.10 -9.01 17.92
CA ARG A 132 -3.35 -7.73 17.25
C ARG A 132 -4.84 -7.45 17.07
N ILE A 133 -5.63 -8.41 16.57
CA ILE A 133 -7.07 -8.20 16.42
C ILE A 133 -7.75 -8.06 17.79
N GLU A 134 -7.34 -8.82 18.81
CA GLU A 134 -7.91 -8.72 20.17
C GLU A 134 -7.64 -7.36 20.81
N ASP A 135 -6.37 -6.97 20.93
CA ASP A 135 -5.97 -5.72 21.59
C ASP A 135 -6.34 -4.49 20.74
N GLY A 136 -6.20 -4.59 19.41
CA GLY A 136 -6.62 -3.57 18.48
C GLY A 136 -8.13 -3.30 18.58
N CYS A 137 -8.97 -4.34 18.56
CA CYS A 137 -10.41 -4.16 18.68
C CYS A 137 -10.84 -3.65 20.07
N ALA A 138 -10.13 -4.04 21.13
CA ALA A 138 -10.34 -3.48 22.47
C ALA A 138 -10.05 -1.96 22.48
N TRP A 139 -8.97 -1.52 21.83
CA TRP A 139 -8.65 -0.09 21.66
C TRP A 139 -9.66 0.63 20.76
N ALA A 140 -10.05 0.04 19.64
CA ALA A 140 -10.92 0.65 18.63
C ALA A 140 -12.34 0.95 19.15
N LYS A 141 -12.84 0.10 20.05
CA LYS A 141 -14.20 0.17 20.60
C LYS A 141 -14.54 1.54 21.20
N GLN A 142 -13.58 2.22 21.83
CA GLN A 142 -13.82 3.51 22.47
C GLN A 142 -14.05 4.66 21.47
N TYR A 143 -13.69 4.45 20.19
CA TYR A 143 -13.78 5.44 19.12
C TYR A 143 -14.86 5.09 18.08
N GLY A 144 -15.63 4.01 18.27
CA GLY A 144 -16.59 3.54 17.27
C GLY A 144 -15.95 3.01 15.98
N ILE A 145 -14.67 2.65 16.04
CA ILE A 145 -13.93 2.02 14.95
C ILE A 145 -14.26 0.53 14.94
N VAL A 146 -14.67 0.00 13.78
CA VAL A 146 -15.17 -1.39 13.66
C VAL A 146 -14.12 -2.39 13.19
N GLY A 147 -12.94 -1.92 12.80
CA GLY A 147 -11.86 -2.79 12.35
C GLY A 147 -10.66 -2.04 11.77
N PHE A 148 -9.73 -2.82 11.22
CA PHE A 148 -8.47 -2.34 10.67
C PHE A 148 -8.24 -2.88 9.26
N ILE A 149 -8.08 -2.00 8.28
CA ILE A 149 -7.74 -2.34 6.90
C ILE A 149 -6.24 -2.46 6.80
N ARG A 150 -5.78 -3.48 6.09
CA ARG A 150 -4.37 -3.79 5.86
C ARG A 150 -4.25 -4.71 4.66
N MET A 151 -3.02 -4.91 4.19
CA MET A 151 -2.79 -5.59 2.94
C MET A 151 -1.75 -6.71 3.07
N GLU A 152 -2.09 -7.87 2.51
CA GLU A 152 -1.19 -9.01 2.35
C GLU A 152 -0.84 -9.12 0.85
N PHE A 153 -1.36 -10.15 0.18
CA PHE A 153 -1.38 -10.21 -1.28
C PHE A 153 -2.61 -9.59 -1.90
N ASP A 154 -3.57 -9.18 -1.08
CA ASP A 154 -4.80 -8.45 -1.38
C ASP A 154 -5.27 -7.79 -0.06
N PHE A 155 -6.26 -6.89 -0.12
CA PHE A 155 -6.75 -6.17 1.05
C PHE A 155 -7.65 -7.03 1.95
N GLU A 156 -7.34 -7.00 3.25
CA GLU A 156 -8.13 -7.64 4.30
C GLU A 156 -8.44 -6.65 5.43
N ILE A 157 -9.45 -7.00 6.22
CA ILE A 157 -9.90 -6.25 7.37
C ILE A 157 -9.90 -7.18 8.58
N MET A 158 -9.17 -6.80 9.62
CA MET A 158 -9.40 -7.34 10.97
C MET A 158 -10.70 -6.72 11.50
N TYR A 159 -11.80 -7.48 11.48
CA TYR A 159 -13.13 -6.98 11.84
C TYR A 159 -13.52 -7.36 13.27
N CYS A 160 -13.93 -6.35 14.05
CA CYS A 160 -14.06 -6.49 15.50
C CYS A 160 -15.35 -7.19 15.96
N ASP A 161 -16.46 -6.96 15.27
CA ASP A 161 -17.75 -7.60 15.60
C ASP A 161 -18.63 -7.67 14.35
N PHE A 162 -18.72 -8.84 13.71
CA PHE A 162 -19.54 -9.07 12.51
C PHE A 162 -21.05 -8.83 12.72
N SER A 163 -21.50 -8.57 13.95
CA SER A 163 -22.87 -8.14 14.24
C SER A 163 -23.06 -6.62 14.29
N ASP A 164 -21.97 -5.85 14.22
CA ASP A 164 -21.98 -4.39 14.15
C ASP A 164 -21.65 -3.90 12.73
N GLY A 165 -22.62 -3.24 12.09
CA GLY A 165 -22.43 -2.59 10.80
C GLY A 165 -22.49 -3.51 9.56
N LEU A 166 -22.50 -4.84 9.73
CA LEU A 166 -22.63 -5.80 8.63
C LEU A 166 -24.00 -6.50 8.64
N GLU A 167 -24.53 -6.75 7.44
CA GLU A 167 -25.68 -7.62 7.20
C GLU A 167 -25.26 -8.83 6.37
N LEU A 168 -25.65 -10.04 6.80
CA LEU A 168 -25.37 -11.27 6.07
C LEU A 168 -26.24 -11.35 4.81
N VAL A 169 -25.60 -11.38 3.64
CA VAL A 169 -26.26 -11.56 2.33
C VAL A 169 -26.39 -13.04 2.01
N SER A 170 -25.30 -13.80 2.17
CA SER A 170 -25.30 -15.23 1.90
C SER A 170 -24.21 -15.99 2.67
N ALA A 171 -24.48 -17.25 3.00
CA ALA A 171 -23.49 -18.21 3.49
C ALA A 171 -23.56 -19.44 2.60
N MET A 172 -22.56 -19.61 1.73
CA MET A 172 -22.59 -20.63 0.67
C MET A 172 -21.50 -21.69 0.90
N PRO A 173 -21.85 -23.00 0.91
CA PRO A 173 -20.86 -24.06 0.85
C PRO A 173 -19.99 -23.88 -0.40
N PHE A 174 -18.70 -23.69 -0.20
CA PHE A 174 -17.77 -23.32 -1.25
C PHE A 174 -16.98 -24.54 -1.72
N VAL A 175 -16.84 -24.71 -3.03
CA VAL A 175 -16.08 -25.83 -3.61
C VAL A 175 -14.64 -25.38 -3.83
N ASN A 176 -13.78 -25.61 -2.83
CA ASN A 176 -12.35 -25.36 -2.96
C ASN A 176 -11.56 -26.66 -2.70
N GLY A 177 -10.71 -27.04 -3.64
CA GLY A 177 -9.83 -28.22 -3.59
C GLY A 177 -8.59 -28.03 -2.71
N ARG A 178 -8.10 -26.79 -2.57
CA ARG A 178 -7.00 -26.38 -1.69
C ARG A 178 -7.50 -25.28 -0.74
N GLY A 179 -8.04 -25.67 0.40
CA GLY A 179 -8.16 -24.72 1.51
C GLY A 179 -6.86 -24.81 2.29
N VAL A 180 -6.15 -23.69 2.37
CA VAL A 180 -4.98 -23.57 3.24
C VAL A 180 -5.49 -23.75 4.66
N VAL A 181 -5.10 -24.85 5.31
CA VAL A 181 -4.90 -24.79 6.76
C VAL A 181 -3.55 -24.10 6.90
N PRO A 182 -3.47 -22.94 7.54
CA PRO A 182 -2.21 -22.30 7.87
C PRO A 182 -1.17 -23.31 8.36
N ARG A 183 -0.16 -23.62 7.54
CA ARG A 183 1.06 -24.26 8.01
C ARG A 183 2.24 -23.40 7.58
N PRO A 184 3.12 -23.00 8.52
CA PRO A 184 4.34 -22.30 8.15
C PRO A 184 5.24 -23.22 7.32
N PRO A 185 6.10 -22.68 6.44
CA PRO A 185 7.11 -23.47 5.76
C PRO A 185 8.12 -23.96 6.81
N ARG A 186 8.20 -25.28 6.99
CA ARG A 186 9.40 -25.91 7.54
C ARG A 186 9.94 -26.90 6.51
N SER A 187 11.23 -26.77 6.27
CA SER A 187 12.08 -27.56 5.38
C SER A 187 11.66 -29.02 5.23
N LEU A 188 11.67 -29.45 3.97
CA LEU A 188 11.53 -30.80 3.41
C LEU A 188 12.01 -31.94 4.34
N ASP A 189 11.19 -33.01 4.50
CA ASP A 189 11.65 -34.41 4.37
C ASP A 189 10.53 -35.51 4.42
N ASN A 190 10.71 -36.50 3.53
CA ASN A 190 9.79 -37.51 2.96
C ASN A 190 9.34 -38.72 3.84
N ALA A 191 8.07 -39.17 3.64
CA ALA A 191 7.60 -40.60 3.53
C ALA A 191 6.35 -41.10 4.33
N ALA A 192 5.35 -41.61 3.59
CA ALA A 192 4.50 -42.79 3.88
C ALA A 192 3.34 -42.79 4.92
N LEU A 193 2.11 -42.97 4.38
CA LEU A 193 1.00 -43.93 4.67
C LEU A 193 0.38 -43.94 6.10
N GLN A 194 -0.93 -44.08 6.39
CA GLN A 194 -2.08 -44.75 5.70
C GLN A 194 -3.43 -44.42 6.42
N GLY A 195 -4.49 -44.14 5.65
CA GLY A 195 -5.93 -44.50 5.82
C GLY A 195 -6.82 -44.05 7.02
N SER A 196 -8.00 -43.48 6.72
CA SER A 196 -9.31 -43.74 7.40
C SER A 196 -10.52 -43.13 6.65
N ARG A 197 -11.72 -43.67 6.91
CA ARG A 197 -12.98 -43.67 6.12
C ARG A 197 -13.84 -42.39 6.16
N PRO A 198 -14.73 -42.17 5.17
CA PRO A 198 -15.61 -40.99 5.09
C PRO A 198 -16.93 -41.16 5.86
N VAL A 199 -17.39 -40.08 6.50
CA VAL A 199 -18.77 -39.93 6.98
C VAL A 199 -19.44 -38.88 6.09
N GLY A 200 -20.57 -39.26 5.49
CA GLY A 200 -21.28 -38.48 4.48
C GLY A 200 -22.41 -37.61 5.04
N GLY A 201 -22.88 -36.70 4.17
CA GLY A 201 -24.16 -36.01 4.25
C GLY A 201 -24.05 -34.49 4.34
N GLN A 202 -24.16 -33.80 3.19
CA GLN A 202 -24.41 -32.35 3.14
C GLN A 202 -25.93 -32.09 3.15
N PRO A 203 -26.42 -31.19 4.02
CA PRO A 203 -27.63 -30.42 3.75
C PRO A 203 -27.28 -29.07 3.11
N SER A 204 -28.13 -28.62 2.19
CA SER A 204 -28.20 -27.22 1.77
C SER A 204 -28.59 -26.35 2.99
N LEU A 205 -27.74 -25.41 3.39
CA LEU A 205 -28.03 -24.50 4.49
C LEU A 205 -28.94 -23.36 3.98
N ASN A 206 -30.14 -23.22 4.54
CA ASN A 206 -30.90 -21.97 4.41
C ASN A 206 -30.28 -20.91 5.33
N LEU A 207 -30.46 -19.61 5.03
CA LEU A 207 -30.02 -18.51 5.91
C LEU A 207 -30.53 -18.65 7.36
N SER A 208 -31.68 -19.31 7.54
CA SER A 208 -32.29 -19.61 8.86
C SER A 208 -31.59 -20.73 9.64
N ASP A 209 -30.73 -21.53 9.00
CA ASP A 209 -30.04 -22.69 9.57
C ASP A 209 -28.61 -22.36 10.03
N VAL A 210 -28.13 -21.13 9.80
CA VAL A 210 -26.88 -20.64 10.40
C VAL A 210 -27.09 -20.58 11.92
N PRO A 211 -26.29 -21.30 12.73
CA PRO A 211 -26.45 -21.32 14.18
C PRO A 211 -26.51 -19.88 14.73
N SER A 212 -27.62 -19.56 15.42
CA SER A 212 -27.86 -18.24 16.02
C SER A 212 -26.68 -17.76 16.88
N LYS A 213 -26.45 -16.43 16.90
CA LYS A 213 -25.58 -15.58 17.77
C LYS A 213 -25.24 -16.09 19.20
N ARG A 214 -24.76 -17.33 19.37
CA ARG A 214 -24.29 -17.86 20.65
C ARG A 214 -22.79 -17.64 20.73
N ALA A 215 -22.49 -16.51 21.37
CA ALA A 215 -21.22 -16.00 21.84
C ALA A 215 -20.14 -17.05 22.14
N ASN A 216 -19.28 -17.33 21.17
CA ASN A 216 -17.85 -17.30 21.48
C ASN A 216 -17.40 -15.86 21.22
N THR A 217 -16.92 -15.19 22.26
CA THR A 217 -16.40 -13.81 22.18
C THR A 217 -14.90 -13.78 21.85
N GLU A 218 -14.29 -14.95 21.64
CA GLU A 218 -12.86 -15.06 21.32
C GLU A 218 -12.67 -14.81 19.82
N ALA A 219 -11.60 -14.09 19.47
CA ALA A 219 -11.22 -13.90 18.08
C ALA A 219 -10.84 -15.24 17.44
N THR A 220 -11.15 -15.41 16.16
CA THR A 220 -10.74 -16.58 15.38
C THR A 220 -9.96 -16.16 14.16
N PHE A 221 -8.99 -16.98 13.77
CA PHE A 221 -8.25 -16.82 12.53
C PHE A 221 -8.96 -17.64 11.43
N HIS A 222 -9.84 -16.99 10.66
CA HIS A 222 -10.72 -17.66 9.69
C HIS A 222 -11.46 -18.85 10.30
N GLY A 223 -12.04 -18.65 11.47
CA GLY A 223 -12.76 -19.67 12.23
C GLY A 223 -11.90 -20.68 13.01
N LEU A 224 -10.56 -20.57 12.97
CA LEU A 224 -9.65 -21.38 13.79
C LEU A 224 -9.39 -20.67 15.13
N ARG A 225 -9.63 -21.37 16.25
CA ARG A 225 -9.32 -20.84 17.58
C ARG A 225 -7.88 -21.12 17.97
N ARG A 226 -7.43 -20.42 19.01
CA ARG A 226 -6.08 -20.60 19.57
C ARG A 226 -5.80 -22.02 20.05
N VAL A 227 -6.79 -22.67 20.62
CA VAL A 227 -6.65 -24.07 21.06
C VAL A 227 -6.63 -25.08 19.90
N ASP A 228 -7.30 -24.76 18.78
CA ASP A 228 -7.42 -25.69 17.65
C ASP A 228 -6.08 -25.81 16.88
N GLN A 229 -5.30 -24.71 16.80
CA GLN A 229 -4.01 -24.70 16.11
C GLN A 229 -2.84 -25.23 16.96
N LEU A 230 -2.88 -25.10 18.30
CA LEU A 230 -1.86 -25.73 19.17
C LEU A 230 -1.86 -27.27 19.04
N VAL A 231 -3.03 -27.86 18.74
CA VAL A 231 -3.16 -29.28 18.41
C VAL A 231 -2.53 -29.58 17.05
N ILE A 232 -2.71 -28.70 16.05
CA ILE A 232 -2.12 -28.81 14.71
C ILE A 232 -0.59 -28.65 14.72
N ASP A 233 -0.05 -27.76 15.55
CA ASP A 233 1.39 -27.47 15.69
C ASP A 233 2.13 -28.52 16.52
N ALA A 234 1.45 -29.15 17.49
CA ALA A 234 1.97 -30.29 18.24
C ALA A 234 2.12 -31.55 17.36
N GLU A 235 1.41 -31.64 16.23
CA GLU A 235 1.51 -32.71 15.25
C GLU A 235 2.54 -32.39 14.13
N LYS A 236 3.83 -32.72 14.34
CA LYS A 236 4.85 -32.81 13.26
C LYS A 236 4.91 -34.23 12.66
N PRO A 237 5.18 -34.39 11.35
CA PRO A 237 4.29 -34.17 10.21
C PRO A 237 3.87 -35.52 9.55
N ARG A 238 3.01 -35.43 8.51
CA ARG A 238 2.48 -36.51 7.62
C ARG A 238 1.10 -37.09 7.95
N VAL A 239 0.13 -36.24 8.27
CA VAL A 239 -1.22 -36.55 7.80
C VAL A 239 -1.32 -35.97 6.39
N PRO A 240 -1.36 -36.78 5.31
CA PRO A 240 -1.81 -36.28 4.03
C PRO A 240 -3.16 -35.64 4.30
N VAL A 241 -3.33 -34.36 3.95
CA VAL A 241 -4.67 -33.75 3.94
C VAL A 241 -5.55 -34.75 3.18
N PRO A 242 -6.59 -35.34 3.80
CA PRO A 242 -7.39 -36.36 3.14
C PRO A 242 -7.82 -35.83 1.78
N PRO A 243 -7.76 -36.64 0.70
CA PRO A 243 -8.24 -36.20 -0.60
C PRO A 243 -9.64 -35.65 -0.41
N ARG A 244 -9.84 -34.36 -0.71
CA ARG A 244 -11.14 -33.72 -0.51
C ARG A 244 -12.13 -34.47 -1.36
N ILE A 245 -13.16 -35.01 -0.71
CA ILE A 245 -14.23 -35.72 -1.39
C ILE A 245 -14.99 -34.65 -2.16
N PRO A 246 -14.98 -34.69 -3.51
CA PRO A 246 -15.75 -33.73 -4.27
C PRO A 246 -17.22 -33.81 -3.85
N PRO A 247 -17.93 -32.67 -3.82
CA PRO A 247 -19.33 -32.68 -3.46
C PRO A 247 -20.13 -33.58 -4.43
N PRO A 248 -21.24 -34.20 -3.97
CA PRO A 248 -22.03 -35.09 -4.81
C PRO A 248 -22.40 -34.45 -6.15
N GLY A 249 -22.05 -35.11 -7.25
CA GLY A 249 -22.31 -34.63 -8.60
C GLY A 249 -21.19 -33.81 -9.24
N TRP A 250 -20.14 -33.42 -8.49
CA TRP A 250 -18.95 -32.78 -9.06
C TRP A 250 -18.23 -33.71 -10.03
N LYS A 251 -17.84 -33.17 -11.19
CA LYS A 251 -17.10 -33.89 -12.24
C LYS A 251 -15.83 -33.09 -12.58
N GLY A 252 -14.68 -33.75 -12.57
CA GLY A 252 -13.38 -33.14 -12.87
C GLY A 252 -12.56 -32.77 -11.63
N THR A 253 -11.42 -32.12 -11.85
CA THR A 253 -10.52 -31.64 -10.81
C THR A 253 -11.18 -30.54 -9.97
N LEU A 254 -10.95 -30.52 -8.66
CA LEU A 254 -11.42 -29.42 -7.81
C LEU A 254 -10.58 -28.16 -8.07
N PRO A 255 -11.19 -26.96 -8.08
CA PRO A 255 -10.45 -25.72 -8.28
C PRO A 255 -9.55 -25.42 -7.08
N SER A 256 -8.51 -24.61 -7.28
CA SER A 256 -7.67 -24.05 -6.23
C SER A 256 -7.76 -22.53 -6.34
N MET A 257 -7.99 -21.84 -5.22
CA MET A 257 -8.18 -20.38 -5.23
C MET A 257 -6.90 -19.59 -4.94
N GLY A 258 -5.81 -20.25 -4.52
CA GLY A 258 -4.60 -19.53 -4.08
C GLY A 258 -3.96 -18.63 -5.15
N TRP A 259 -3.88 -19.09 -6.40
CA TRP A 259 -3.30 -18.30 -7.49
C TRP A 259 -4.23 -17.18 -7.95
N GLU A 260 -5.54 -17.41 -8.02
CA GLU A 260 -6.49 -16.37 -8.39
C GLU A 260 -6.55 -15.27 -7.32
N ALA A 261 -6.44 -15.61 -6.04
CA ALA A 261 -6.37 -14.63 -4.94
C ALA A 261 -5.18 -13.67 -5.06
N LYS A 262 -4.00 -14.18 -5.46
CA LYS A 262 -2.82 -13.35 -5.73
C LYS A 262 -3.06 -12.42 -6.92
N ARG A 263 -3.73 -12.92 -7.95
CA ARG A 263 -4.07 -12.12 -9.13
C ARG A 263 -5.11 -11.04 -8.80
N THR A 264 -6.13 -11.34 -8.00
CA THR A 264 -7.13 -10.33 -7.63
C THR A 264 -6.53 -9.19 -6.84
N GLY A 265 -5.57 -9.48 -5.96
CA GLY A 265 -4.79 -8.44 -5.29
C GLY A 265 -4.09 -7.48 -6.24
N SER A 266 -3.50 -8.02 -7.33
CA SER A 266 -2.81 -7.21 -8.33
C SER A 266 -3.68 -6.14 -9.01
N TRP A 267 -5.02 -6.26 -8.93
CA TRP A 267 -5.94 -5.24 -9.44
C TRP A 267 -5.83 -3.91 -8.69
N HIS A 268 -5.25 -3.93 -7.49
CA HIS A 268 -5.14 -2.78 -6.58
C HIS A 268 -3.74 -2.14 -6.57
N ASN A 269 -2.82 -2.57 -7.45
CA ASN A 269 -1.45 -2.04 -7.52
C ASN A 269 -1.41 -0.63 -8.12
N ASP A 270 -2.28 -0.37 -9.08
CA ASP A 270 -2.35 0.92 -9.75
C ASP A 270 -3.34 1.86 -9.05
N PHE A 271 -3.11 3.18 -9.15
CA PHE A 271 -4.08 4.19 -8.73
C PHE A 271 -5.43 3.90 -9.41
N PRO A 272 -6.56 3.94 -8.69
CA PRO A 272 -6.77 4.42 -7.31
C PRO A 272 -6.82 3.33 -6.22
N GLY A 273 -6.16 2.18 -6.44
CA GLY A 273 -6.14 1.08 -5.48
C GLY A 273 -7.53 0.55 -5.12
N GLU A 274 -7.74 0.22 -3.84
CA GLU A 274 -9.02 -0.28 -3.33
C GLU A 274 -10.05 0.86 -3.11
N LEU A 275 -10.79 1.19 -4.16
CA LEU A 275 -11.80 2.28 -4.21
C LEU A 275 -12.95 2.18 -3.20
N ARG A 276 -13.23 0.98 -2.67
CA ARG A 276 -14.27 0.79 -1.66
C ARG A 276 -13.83 1.36 -0.30
N VAL A 277 -12.54 1.56 -0.11
CA VAL A 277 -11.97 2.26 1.04
C VAL A 277 -11.83 3.74 0.71
N ARG A 278 -12.30 4.60 1.62
CA ARG A 278 -12.20 6.06 1.50
C ARG A 278 -11.39 6.61 2.67
N PRO A 279 -10.07 6.77 2.51
CA PRO A 279 -9.23 7.41 3.52
C PRO A 279 -9.65 8.86 3.75
N ASP A 280 -9.44 9.35 4.98
CA ASP A 280 -9.62 10.76 5.36
C ASP A 280 -8.24 11.39 5.54
N PRO A 281 -7.70 12.09 4.52
CA PRO A 281 -6.32 12.60 4.56
C PRO A 281 -6.08 13.59 5.71
N SER A 282 -7.13 14.23 6.21
CA SER A 282 -7.05 15.13 7.37
C SER A 282 -6.68 14.41 8.68
N THR A 283 -6.66 13.07 8.66
CA THR A 283 -6.33 12.19 9.78
C THR A 283 -5.03 11.41 9.60
N LEU A 284 -4.25 11.70 8.55
CA LEU A 284 -3.01 10.99 8.25
C LEU A 284 -1.96 11.21 9.35
N VAL A 285 -1.63 10.15 10.09
CA VAL A 285 -0.47 10.13 10.99
C VAL A 285 0.67 9.44 10.25
N SER A 286 1.71 10.21 9.92
CA SER A 286 2.88 9.69 9.19
C SER A 286 4.09 9.56 10.09
N PHE A 287 4.82 8.45 9.96
CA PHE A 287 6.13 8.25 10.59
C PHE A 287 7.23 9.10 9.92
N PHE A 288 6.91 9.83 8.85
CA PHE A 288 7.76 10.85 8.24
C PHE A 288 7.50 12.27 8.79
N ASP A 289 6.61 12.42 9.77
CA ASP A 289 6.41 13.71 10.45
C ASP A 289 7.76 14.17 11.09
N PRO A 290 8.27 15.36 10.74
CA PRO A 290 9.57 15.85 11.22
C PRO A 290 9.61 16.09 12.73
N SER A 291 8.46 16.11 13.42
CA SER A 291 8.40 16.13 14.88
C SER A 291 8.87 14.83 15.54
N LEU A 292 8.95 13.73 14.78
CA LEU A 292 9.49 12.44 15.22
C LEU A 292 11.02 12.43 15.08
N THR A 293 11.67 13.23 15.92
CA THR A 293 13.12 13.53 15.83
C THR A 293 14.04 12.31 15.89
N SER A 294 13.63 11.23 16.56
CA SER A 294 14.42 9.99 16.60
C SER A 294 14.49 9.30 15.23
N LEU A 295 13.37 9.28 14.50
CA LEU A 295 13.30 8.73 13.14
C LEU A 295 14.06 9.62 12.16
N VAL A 296 13.91 10.95 12.26
CA VAL A 296 14.72 11.91 11.49
C VAL A 296 16.21 11.64 11.69
N GLN A 297 16.67 11.46 12.93
CA GLN A 297 18.08 11.20 13.21
C GLN A 297 18.53 9.83 12.71
N ALA A 298 17.71 8.78 12.84
CA ALA A 298 18.02 7.44 12.35
C ALA A 298 18.20 7.42 10.82
N ARG A 299 17.31 8.10 10.10
CA ARG A 299 17.31 8.14 8.62
C ARG A 299 18.49 8.89 8.00
N ARG A 300 19.34 9.56 8.79
CA ARG A 300 20.56 10.23 8.27
C ARG A 300 21.64 9.24 7.86
N THR A 301 21.64 8.04 8.43
CA THR A 301 22.66 7.00 8.18
C THR A 301 22.10 5.79 7.46
N LEU A 302 20.81 5.79 7.13
CA LEU A 302 20.09 4.69 6.52
C LEU A 302 19.76 5.01 5.07
N THR A 303 19.81 3.99 4.22
CA THR A 303 19.19 4.04 2.89
C THR A 303 17.69 3.86 3.01
N ARG A 304 16.97 4.21 1.94
CA ARG A 304 15.51 4.33 1.93
C ARG A 304 14.85 2.96 2.22
N ASP A 305 15.41 1.87 1.68
CA ASP A 305 15.06 0.47 1.94
C ASP A 305 15.29 -0.03 3.38
N GLU A 306 16.05 0.71 4.19
CA GLU A 306 16.31 0.40 5.60
C GLU A 306 15.37 1.17 6.55
N TYR A 307 14.45 1.98 6.01
CA TYR A 307 13.52 2.75 6.83
C TYR A 307 12.51 1.83 7.50
N ASN A 308 12.38 2.02 8.81
CA ASN A 308 11.58 1.14 9.66
C ASN A 308 10.99 1.96 10.82
N ALA A 309 9.67 1.83 11.02
CA ALA A 309 8.92 2.51 12.08
C ALA A 309 9.43 2.16 13.49
N GLY A 310 9.94 0.94 13.66
CA GLY A 310 10.54 0.41 14.87
C GLY A 310 11.81 1.12 15.36
N ASN A 311 12.45 1.94 14.53
CA ASN A 311 13.58 2.81 14.94
C ASN A 311 13.14 4.00 15.82
N ALA A 312 11.83 4.21 16.01
CA ALA A 312 11.30 5.30 16.81
C ALA A 312 11.64 5.15 18.31
N SER A 313 12.00 6.26 18.96
CA SER A 313 12.16 6.29 20.42
C SER A 313 10.82 6.12 21.12
N ARG A 314 10.85 5.79 22.42
CA ARG A 314 9.64 5.66 23.24
C ARG A 314 8.81 6.94 23.27
N GLU A 315 9.47 8.10 23.26
CA GLU A 315 8.82 9.41 23.23
C GLU A 315 8.09 9.65 21.92
N ASP A 316 8.71 9.29 20.79
CA ASP A 316 8.10 9.45 19.47
C ASP A 316 6.97 8.44 19.24
N ILE A 317 7.11 7.20 19.73
CA ILE A 317 6.01 6.22 19.75
C ILE A 317 4.83 6.76 20.57
N ALA A 318 5.08 7.37 21.74
CA ALA A 318 4.02 7.97 22.54
C ALA A 318 3.32 9.13 21.83
N ARG A 319 4.06 9.94 21.04
CA ARG A 319 3.47 10.99 20.19
C ARG A 319 2.58 10.40 19.10
N VAL A 320 3.06 9.40 18.36
CA VAL A 320 2.28 8.73 17.31
C VAL A 320 0.98 8.16 17.90
N ARG A 321 1.04 7.46 19.04
CA ARG A 321 -0.16 6.92 19.69
C ARG A 321 -1.13 8.02 20.13
N ALA A 322 -0.62 9.15 20.60
CA ALA A 322 -1.46 10.29 20.98
C ALA A 322 -2.12 10.95 19.75
N ASP A 323 -1.39 11.10 18.65
CA ASP A 323 -1.92 11.61 17.39
C ASP A 323 -2.99 10.67 16.82
N VAL A 324 -2.74 9.35 16.80
CA VAL A 324 -3.72 8.35 16.34
C VAL A 324 -4.99 8.37 17.22
N ALA A 325 -4.83 8.47 18.54
CA ALA A 325 -5.98 8.59 19.46
C ALA A 325 -6.78 9.88 19.24
N GLU A 326 -6.12 10.99 18.94
CA GLU A 326 -6.78 12.26 18.64
C GLU A 326 -7.56 12.19 17.33
N VAL A 327 -6.94 11.72 16.23
CA VAL A 327 -7.63 11.62 14.94
C VAL A 327 -8.74 10.56 14.94
N ALA A 328 -8.60 9.49 15.75
CA ALA A 328 -9.65 8.50 15.95
C ALA A 328 -10.87 9.09 16.67
N ALA A 329 -10.65 9.98 17.64
CA ALA A 329 -11.71 10.65 18.40
C ALA A 329 -12.34 11.85 17.67
N ARG A 330 -11.68 12.38 16.64
CA ARG A 330 -12.10 13.59 15.93
C ARG A 330 -13.43 13.36 15.20
N GLU A 331 -14.30 14.37 15.18
CA GLU A 331 -15.55 14.29 14.40
C GLU A 331 -15.26 14.05 12.90
N PRO A 332 -16.08 13.26 12.19
CA PRO A 332 -15.93 13.04 10.76
C PRO A 332 -15.93 14.37 9.98
N ARG A 333 -15.13 14.45 8.90
CA ARG A 333 -15.03 15.63 8.01
C ARG A 333 -14.56 16.92 8.71
N THR A 334 -13.84 16.80 9.81
CA THR A 334 -13.17 17.94 10.45
C THR A 334 -11.83 18.20 9.73
N GLY A 335 -11.72 19.31 9.02
CA GLY A 335 -10.51 19.69 8.28
C GLY A 335 -10.79 20.82 7.30
N SER A 336 -9.96 20.93 6.26
CA SER A 336 -10.02 22.03 5.30
C SER A 336 -10.87 21.79 4.05
N ASP A 337 -11.47 20.59 3.92
CA ASP A 337 -12.17 20.10 2.73
C ASP A 337 -11.31 20.05 1.44
N VAL A 338 -9.98 20.17 1.57
CA VAL A 338 -9.06 19.99 0.43
C VAL A 338 -9.08 18.53 -0.01
N ASP A 339 -9.29 18.31 -1.30
CA ASP A 339 -9.16 17.00 -1.94
C ASP A 339 -7.67 16.66 -2.14
N TRP A 340 -7.02 16.21 -1.06
CA TRP A 340 -5.61 15.86 -1.06
C TRP A 340 -5.27 14.70 -1.99
N VAL A 341 -6.19 13.72 -2.14
CA VAL A 341 -6.03 12.59 -3.08
C VAL A 341 -6.05 13.10 -4.53
N GLY A 342 -7.04 13.93 -4.87
CA GLY A 342 -7.13 14.55 -6.19
C GLY A 342 -5.94 15.46 -6.50
N LEU A 343 -5.49 16.25 -5.51
CA LEU A 343 -4.31 17.11 -5.65
C LEU A 343 -3.04 16.30 -5.95
N ALA A 344 -2.81 15.24 -5.16
CA ALA A 344 -1.71 14.30 -5.36
C ALA A 344 -1.73 13.73 -6.78
N ARG A 345 -2.90 13.26 -7.24
CA ARG A 345 -3.06 12.68 -8.57
C ARG A 345 -2.78 13.68 -9.69
N VAL A 346 -3.26 14.92 -9.58
CA VAL A 346 -3.01 15.95 -10.59
C VAL A 346 -1.52 16.29 -10.72
N ILE A 347 -0.80 16.30 -9.60
CA ILE A 347 0.66 16.50 -9.58
C ILE A 347 1.35 15.30 -10.22
N GLU A 348 0.97 14.07 -9.84
CA GLU A 348 1.49 12.84 -10.43
C GLU A 348 1.29 12.82 -11.95
N ASP A 349 0.06 13.02 -12.44
CA ASP A 349 -0.27 13.05 -13.87
C ASP A 349 0.54 14.08 -14.66
N ARG A 350 0.87 15.21 -14.02
CA ARG A 350 1.63 16.29 -14.66
C ARG A 350 3.08 15.92 -14.93
N PHE A 351 3.72 15.14 -14.06
CA PHE A 351 5.16 14.87 -14.14
C PHE A 351 5.51 13.40 -14.43
N ALA A 352 4.68 12.44 -14.05
CA ALA A 352 4.99 11.01 -14.01
C ALA A 352 5.35 10.42 -15.37
N THR A 353 4.74 10.90 -16.46
CA THR A 353 5.08 10.42 -17.81
C THR A 353 6.25 11.21 -18.41
N ARG A 354 6.35 12.51 -18.10
CA ARG A 354 7.34 13.40 -18.74
C ARG A 354 8.74 13.19 -18.20
N LEU A 355 8.88 12.94 -16.91
CA LEU A 355 10.16 12.70 -16.25
C LEU A 355 10.90 11.48 -16.85
N PRO A 356 10.32 10.26 -16.89
CA PRO A 356 10.95 9.12 -17.54
C PRO A 356 11.20 9.34 -19.04
N TYR A 357 10.35 10.10 -19.72
CA TYR A 357 10.59 10.43 -21.14
C TYR A 357 11.81 11.33 -21.32
N LEU A 358 11.98 12.35 -20.47
CA LEU A 358 13.17 13.20 -20.43
C LEU A 358 14.42 12.37 -20.11
N GLN A 359 14.36 11.51 -19.09
CA GLN A 359 15.43 10.59 -18.74
C GLN A 359 15.85 9.70 -19.91
N ARG A 360 14.87 9.13 -20.64
CA ARG A 360 15.13 8.34 -21.84
C ARG A 360 15.76 9.16 -22.97
N LEU A 361 15.41 10.44 -23.12
CA LEU A 361 16.06 11.31 -24.09
C LEU A 361 17.52 11.55 -23.69
N LEU A 362 17.78 11.83 -22.42
CA LEU A 362 19.11 12.12 -21.87
C LEU A 362 20.07 10.92 -21.91
N HIS A 363 19.53 9.70 -21.82
CA HIS A 363 20.31 8.45 -21.88
C HIS A 363 20.60 7.94 -23.28
N GLN A 364 20.04 8.53 -24.34
CA GLN A 364 20.34 8.08 -25.69
C GLN A 364 21.80 8.38 -26.05
N PRO A 365 22.46 7.53 -26.86
CA PRO A 365 23.83 7.78 -27.30
C PRO A 365 23.96 9.17 -27.96
N VAL A 366 24.87 9.98 -27.42
CA VAL A 366 25.18 11.32 -27.93
C VAL A 366 26.57 11.31 -28.54
N ASP A 367 26.67 11.84 -29.76
CA ASP A 367 27.92 12.18 -30.41
C ASP A 367 27.93 13.67 -30.79
N ILE A 368 29.06 14.15 -31.29
CA ILE A 368 29.22 15.56 -31.66
C ILE A 368 28.27 16.00 -32.79
N VAL A 369 27.78 15.06 -33.60
CA VAL A 369 26.90 15.32 -34.75
C VAL A 369 25.46 15.51 -34.28
N ASN A 370 25.02 14.74 -33.29
CA ASN A 370 23.63 14.72 -32.84
C ASN A 370 23.36 15.49 -31.54
N ALA A 371 24.40 15.97 -30.84
CA ALA A 371 24.29 16.67 -29.56
C ALA A 371 23.33 17.87 -29.60
N TRP A 372 23.39 18.68 -30.66
CA TRP A 372 22.50 19.83 -30.84
C TRP A 372 21.03 19.41 -30.96
N ALA A 373 20.75 18.41 -31.82
CA ALA A 373 19.40 17.92 -32.04
C ALA A 373 18.82 17.31 -30.75
N ARG A 374 19.68 16.66 -29.96
CA ARG A 374 19.32 16.13 -28.66
C ARG A 374 18.98 17.23 -27.65
N ALA A 375 19.84 18.23 -27.53
CA ALA A 375 19.62 19.36 -26.63
C ALA A 375 18.36 20.15 -27.00
N ALA A 376 18.10 20.36 -28.30
CA ALA A 376 16.86 20.97 -28.78
C ALA A 376 15.62 20.12 -28.43
N ALA A 377 15.72 18.79 -28.50
CA ALA A 377 14.65 17.89 -28.10
C ALA A 377 14.35 17.97 -26.59
N VAL A 378 15.38 18.01 -25.74
CA VAL A 378 15.24 18.20 -24.28
C VAL A 378 14.63 19.57 -23.98
N ARG A 379 15.17 20.64 -24.58
CA ARG A 379 14.65 22.01 -24.49
C ARG A 379 13.16 22.08 -24.80
N LYS A 380 12.71 21.40 -25.86
CA LYS A 380 11.29 21.32 -26.22
C LYS A 380 10.44 20.73 -25.10
N GLN A 381 10.92 19.69 -24.42
CA GLN A 381 10.19 19.10 -23.30
C GLN A 381 10.14 20.01 -22.08
N LEU A 382 11.24 20.71 -21.76
CA LEU A 382 11.27 21.69 -20.68
C LEU A 382 10.25 22.82 -20.91
N ILE A 383 10.18 23.34 -22.15
CA ILE A 383 9.17 24.33 -22.53
C ILE A 383 7.76 23.75 -22.33
N VAL A 384 7.48 22.55 -22.82
CA VAL A 384 6.15 21.92 -22.67
C VAL A 384 5.73 21.80 -21.20
N SER A 385 6.66 21.48 -20.30
CA SER A 385 6.36 21.36 -18.86
C SER A 385 6.16 22.70 -18.16
N LEU A 386 6.92 23.72 -18.56
CA LEU A 386 6.99 25.03 -17.89
C LEU A 386 6.14 26.12 -18.56
N ILE A 387 5.64 25.91 -19.78
CA ILE A 387 4.90 26.93 -20.53
C ILE A 387 3.73 27.57 -19.77
N PRO A 388 3.00 26.88 -18.87
CA PRO A 388 1.92 27.52 -18.12
C PRO A 388 2.40 28.58 -17.11
N TYR A 389 3.71 28.65 -16.83
CA TYR A 389 4.35 29.59 -15.90
C TYR A 389 5.19 30.65 -16.63
N MET A 390 5.26 30.60 -17.98
CA MET A 390 6.06 31.53 -18.77
C MET A 390 5.26 32.76 -19.17
N HIS A 391 5.57 33.92 -18.58
CA HIS A 391 4.95 35.19 -18.97
C HIS A 391 5.63 35.83 -20.19
N GLY A 392 4.86 36.61 -20.96
CA GLY A 392 5.31 37.21 -22.23
C GLY A 392 6.13 38.50 -22.13
N SER A 393 6.44 38.96 -20.92
CA SER A 393 7.21 40.18 -20.64
C SER A 393 8.58 39.85 -20.03
N ALA A 394 9.57 40.72 -20.17
CA ALA A 394 10.91 40.56 -19.58
C ALA A 394 11.63 39.23 -19.93
N ILE A 395 11.30 38.62 -21.07
CA ILE A 395 11.83 37.32 -21.48
C ILE A 395 13.37 37.31 -21.44
N GLY A 396 13.93 36.35 -20.72
CA GLY A 396 15.38 36.14 -20.61
C GLY A 396 16.09 36.98 -19.54
N THR A 397 15.38 37.81 -18.76
CA THR A 397 15.99 38.45 -17.59
C THR A 397 16.09 37.46 -16.41
N PRO A 398 16.99 37.68 -15.44
CA PRO A 398 17.06 36.85 -14.23
C PRO A 398 15.74 36.74 -13.49
N GLU A 399 14.96 37.83 -13.43
CA GLU A 399 13.65 37.88 -12.79
C GLU A 399 12.64 36.97 -13.48
N TRP A 400 12.65 36.93 -14.83
CA TRP A 400 11.76 36.07 -15.62
C TRP A 400 11.97 34.57 -15.31
N PHE A 401 13.23 34.14 -15.19
CA PHE A 401 13.54 32.76 -14.80
C PHE A 401 13.14 32.48 -13.35
N ALA A 402 13.37 33.42 -12.44
CA ALA A 402 13.00 33.28 -11.03
C ALA A 402 11.48 33.21 -10.85
N ASP A 403 10.71 33.99 -11.60
CA ASP A 403 9.26 33.96 -11.57
C ASP A 403 8.71 32.63 -12.08
N ILE A 404 9.25 32.07 -13.18
CA ILE A 404 8.88 30.72 -13.67
C ILE A 404 9.15 29.66 -12.59
N ALA A 405 10.31 29.72 -11.92
CA ALA A 405 10.67 28.75 -10.89
C ALA A 405 9.71 28.80 -9.70
N ARG A 406 9.43 30.01 -9.21
CA ARG A 406 8.49 30.24 -8.11
C ARG A 406 7.06 29.81 -8.47
N GLU A 407 6.55 30.26 -9.61
CA GLU A 407 5.20 29.90 -10.05
C GLU A 407 5.03 28.40 -10.30
N CYS A 408 6.08 27.73 -10.81
CA CYS A 408 6.07 26.28 -10.97
C CYS A 408 5.91 25.56 -9.62
N ALA A 409 6.71 25.95 -8.63
CA ALA A 409 6.74 25.31 -7.32
C ALA A 409 5.45 25.57 -6.50
N GLU A 410 4.91 26.78 -6.57
CA GLU A 410 3.82 27.22 -5.69
C GLU A 410 2.42 27.06 -6.32
N ARG A 411 2.30 26.69 -7.62
CA ARG A 411 1.02 26.75 -8.35
C ARG A 411 -0.11 25.97 -7.67
N PHE A 412 0.22 24.79 -7.15
CA PHE A 412 -0.75 23.85 -6.59
C PHE A 412 -1.04 24.11 -5.11
N THR A 413 -0.18 24.86 -4.42
CA THR A 413 -0.23 25.06 -2.96
C THR A 413 -0.64 26.48 -2.56
N SER A 414 -0.30 27.49 -3.36
CA SER A 414 -0.50 28.93 -3.06
C SER A 414 -1.95 29.39 -2.80
N HIS A 415 -2.94 28.61 -3.23
CA HIS A 415 -4.36 28.93 -3.05
C HIS A 415 -5.08 28.06 -2.03
N LEU A 416 -4.36 27.16 -1.36
CA LEU A 416 -4.96 26.27 -0.36
C LEU A 416 -5.28 27.05 0.94
N PRO A 417 -6.37 26.70 1.66
CA PRO A 417 -6.81 27.40 2.87
C PRO A 417 -5.97 26.99 4.10
N THR A 418 -4.69 27.34 4.11
CA THR A 418 -3.72 26.91 5.14
C THR A 418 -4.10 27.28 6.57
N SER A 419 -4.92 28.33 6.77
CA SER A 419 -5.44 28.71 8.10
C SER A 419 -6.40 27.70 8.72
N ASN A 420 -6.98 26.81 7.89
CA ASN A 420 -7.99 25.84 8.30
C ASN A 420 -7.42 24.42 8.37
N PHE A 421 -6.12 24.26 8.15
CA PHE A 421 -5.49 22.95 8.14
C PHE A 421 -5.43 22.35 9.53
N THR A 422 -5.70 21.06 9.61
CA THR A 422 -5.33 20.24 10.77
C THR A 422 -3.81 20.09 10.83
N LYS A 423 -3.29 19.57 11.95
CA LYS A 423 -1.88 19.19 12.06
C LYS A 423 -1.46 18.29 10.90
N GLN A 424 -2.29 17.32 10.53
CA GLN A 424 -2.03 16.34 9.48
C GLN A 424 -2.06 16.98 8.09
N GLU A 425 -2.96 17.95 7.85
CA GLU A 425 -3.00 18.68 6.58
C GLU A 425 -1.79 19.59 6.40
N HIS A 426 -1.19 20.11 7.48
CA HIS A 426 0.10 20.80 7.38
C HIS A 426 1.23 19.86 6.95
N VAL A 427 1.27 18.63 7.46
CA VAL A 427 2.24 17.61 7.02
C VAL A 427 2.06 17.33 5.52
N LEU A 428 0.81 17.14 5.06
CA LEU A 428 0.50 16.96 3.63
C LEU A 428 0.90 18.17 2.77
N TYR A 429 0.60 19.38 3.23
CA TYR A 429 0.96 20.60 2.53
C TYR A 429 2.48 20.72 2.33
N HIS A 430 3.25 20.53 3.40
CA HIS A 430 4.71 20.60 3.33
C HIS A 430 5.28 19.51 2.42
N ALA A 431 4.68 18.33 2.44
CA ALA A 431 5.08 17.25 1.54
C ALA A 431 4.93 17.64 0.06
N VAL A 432 3.75 18.19 -0.28
CA VAL A 432 3.42 18.60 -1.66
C VAL A 432 4.32 19.75 -2.09
N ASP A 433 4.50 20.74 -1.22
CA ASP A 433 5.30 21.94 -1.49
C ASP A 433 6.76 21.58 -1.78
N GLU A 434 7.33 20.61 -1.04
CA GLU A 434 8.71 20.16 -1.22
C GLU A 434 8.92 19.37 -2.51
N VAL A 435 8.01 18.44 -2.84
CA VAL A 435 8.06 17.70 -4.11
C VAL A 435 7.99 18.65 -5.30
N LEU A 436 7.11 19.66 -5.24
CA LEU A 436 6.98 20.65 -6.30
C LEU A 436 8.22 21.54 -6.37
N HIS A 437 8.77 21.97 -5.24
CA HIS A 437 10.02 22.73 -5.20
C HIS A 437 11.16 21.98 -5.89
N GLU A 438 11.38 20.71 -5.54
CA GLU A 438 12.51 19.94 -6.07
C GLU A 438 12.35 19.63 -7.57
N VAL A 439 11.15 19.21 -7.99
CA VAL A 439 10.84 19.02 -9.42
C VAL A 439 11.07 20.33 -10.17
N CYS A 440 10.50 21.44 -9.71
CA CYS A 440 10.60 22.72 -10.39
C CYS A 440 12.03 23.29 -10.36
N ARG A 441 12.81 23.03 -9.31
CA ARG A 441 14.23 23.41 -9.22
C ARG A 441 15.04 22.76 -10.34
N VAL A 442 14.87 21.45 -10.56
CA VAL A 442 15.57 20.72 -11.63
C VAL A 442 15.09 21.16 -13.02
N TYR A 443 13.77 21.24 -13.23
CA TYR A 443 13.21 21.69 -14.52
C TYR A 443 13.65 23.11 -14.89
N THR A 444 13.60 24.05 -13.95
CA THR A 444 13.96 25.44 -14.21
C THR A 444 15.47 25.67 -14.28
N GLY A 445 16.26 24.94 -13.49
CA GLY A 445 17.72 24.92 -13.61
C GLY A 445 18.15 24.47 -15.02
N ALA A 446 17.58 23.36 -15.51
CA ALA A 446 17.82 22.90 -16.88
C ALA A 446 17.28 23.89 -17.93
N TRP A 447 16.16 24.57 -17.65
CA TRP A 447 15.59 25.57 -18.56
C TRP A 447 16.50 26.79 -18.75
N VAL A 448 17.11 27.29 -17.68
CA VAL A 448 18.07 28.41 -17.74
C VAL A 448 19.22 28.06 -18.68
N ASP A 449 19.79 26.86 -18.53
CA ASP A 449 20.86 26.37 -19.41
C ASP A 449 20.38 26.14 -20.85
N ALA A 450 19.14 25.65 -21.02
CA ALA A 450 18.58 25.29 -22.31
C ALA A 450 18.07 26.50 -23.11
N PHE A 451 17.96 27.68 -22.51
CA PHE A 451 17.29 28.84 -23.10
C PHE A 451 17.85 29.19 -24.49
N ASP A 452 19.19 29.28 -24.60
CA ASP A 452 19.93 29.62 -25.82
C ASP A 452 20.81 28.46 -26.34
N VAL A 453 20.56 27.23 -25.88
CA VAL A 453 21.40 26.04 -26.20
C VAL A 453 21.56 25.78 -27.70
N GLU A 454 20.56 26.14 -28.49
CA GLU A 454 20.57 25.99 -29.95
C GLU A 454 21.64 26.87 -30.64
N THR A 455 22.16 27.88 -29.94
CA THR A 455 23.22 28.77 -30.42
C THR A 455 24.62 28.37 -29.93
N LYS A 456 24.72 27.38 -29.02
CA LYS A 456 25.99 26.94 -28.41
C LYS A 456 26.72 25.95 -29.31
N SER A 457 28.01 25.76 -29.04
CA SER A 457 28.79 24.73 -29.73
C SER A 457 28.33 23.32 -29.33
N PRO A 458 28.50 22.30 -30.21
CA PRO A 458 28.17 20.91 -29.86
C PRO A 458 28.86 20.42 -28.59
N PHE A 459 30.09 20.86 -28.32
CA PHE A 459 30.83 20.51 -27.10
C PHE A 459 30.16 21.04 -25.82
N VAL A 460 29.61 22.27 -25.87
CA VAL A 460 28.86 22.83 -24.74
C VAL A 460 27.54 22.10 -24.58
N ALA A 461 26.84 21.79 -25.67
CA ALA A 461 25.60 21.02 -25.63
C ALA A 461 25.81 19.63 -25.02
N MET A 462 26.89 18.92 -25.36
CA MET A 462 27.23 17.63 -24.76
C MET A 462 27.41 17.72 -23.24
N ARG A 463 28.17 18.72 -22.77
CA ARG A 463 28.38 18.92 -21.33
C ARG A 463 27.08 19.24 -20.59
N LEU A 464 26.18 20.02 -21.20
CA LEU A 464 24.86 20.30 -20.63
C LEU A 464 23.98 19.04 -20.61
N LEU A 465 24.03 18.20 -21.64
CA LEU A 465 23.31 16.93 -21.65
C LEU A 465 23.79 15.97 -20.56
N ASP A 466 25.10 15.89 -20.31
CA ASP A 466 25.65 15.10 -19.20
C ASP A 466 25.20 15.64 -17.84
N LYS A 467 25.22 16.97 -17.66
CA LYS A 467 24.72 17.65 -16.44
C LYS A 467 23.23 17.33 -16.21
N TRP A 468 22.39 17.55 -17.23
CA TRP A 468 20.95 17.30 -17.11
C TRP A 468 20.64 15.81 -16.90
N ARG A 469 21.42 14.90 -17.49
CA ARG A 469 21.27 13.46 -17.22
C ARG A 469 21.39 13.18 -15.72
N GLU A 470 22.49 13.63 -15.11
CA GLU A 470 22.72 13.44 -13.67
C GLU A 470 21.63 14.10 -12.82
N GLU A 471 21.26 15.35 -13.10
CA GLU A 471 20.21 16.06 -12.35
C GLU A 471 18.84 15.37 -12.43
N PHE A 472 18.44 14.89 -13.62
CA PHE A 472 17.16 14.18 -13.80
C PHE A 472 17.18 12.76 -13.24
N ASP A 473 18.33 12.08 -13.26
CA ASP A 473 18.49 10.76 -12.65
C ASP A 473 18.37 10.84 -11.14
N THR A 474 19.07 11.78 -10.51
CA THR A 474 18.94 12.04 -9.08
C THR A 474 17.51 12.43 -8.72
N LEU A 475 16.83 13.25 -9.53
CA LEU A 475 15.43 13.60 -9.28
C LEU A 475 14.51 12.38 -9.35
N ILE A 476 14.65 11.53 -10.36
CA ILE A 476 13.80 10.34 -10.51
C ILE A 476 14.06 9.33 -9.39
N GLU A 477 15.31 9.13 -9.01
CA GLU A 477 15.69 8.28 -7.87
C GLU A 477 15.17 8.84 -6.54
N TRP A 478 15.21 10.17 -6.36
CA TRP A 478 14.68 10.85 -5.18
C TRP A 478 13.16 10.77 -5.08
N LEU A 479 12.49 10.94 -6.23
CA LEU A 479 11.05 10.87 -6.35
C LEU A 479 10.57 9.44 -6.10
N ASP A 480 11.12 8.46 -6.81
CA ASP A 480 10.80 7.04 -6.64
C ASP A 480 9.28 6.76 -6.63
N TRP A 481 8.58 7.23 -7.67
CA TRP A 481 7.12 7.18 -7.71
C TRP A 481 6.58 5.76 -7.98
N PRO A 482 5.61 5.23 -7.20
CA PRO A 482 5.04 3.90 -7.41
C PRO A 482 4.48 3.70 -8.81
N VAL A 483 3.95 4.75 -9.44
CA VAL A 483 3.45 4.70 -10.83
C VAL A 483 4.52 4.30 -11.87
N TRP A 484 5.81 4.39 -11.53
CA TRP A 484 6.91 3.93 -12.38
C TRP A 484 7.22 2.44 -12.22
N ILE A 485 6.70 1.80 -11.18
CA ILE A 485 6.87 0.40 -10.87
C ILE A 485 5.79 -0.39 -11.59
N GLN A 486 6.10 -0.80 -12.82
CA GLN A 486 5.15 -1.49 -13.68
C GLN A 486 5.91 -2.35 -14.68
N CYS A 487 5.25 -3.37 -15.20
CA CYS A 487 5.82 -4.23 -16.22
C CYS A 487 5.98 -3.45 -17.53
N ARG A 488 7.23 -3.38 -18.03
CA ARG A 488 7.56 -2.74 -19.29
C ARG A 488 8.42 -3.67 -20.16
N PRO A 489 7.95 -4.09 -21.35
CA PRO A 489 6.64 -3.77 -21.95
C PRO A 489 5.45 -4.31 -21.13
N ALA A 490 4.25 -3.83 -21.43
CA ALA A 490 3.03 -4.34 -20.82
C ALA A 490 2.89 -5.85 -21.08
N CYS A 491 2.29 -6.57 -20.13
CA CYS A 491 2.15 -8.01 -20.19
C CYS A 491 1.21 -8.47 -21.30
N GLU A 492 1.41 -9.70 -21.78
CA GLU A 492 0.55 -10.32 -22.78
C GLU A 492 -0.83 -10.69 -22.20
N VAL A 493 -1.79 -11.05 -23.06
CA VAL A 493 -3.19 -11.29 -22.66
C VAL A 493 -3.38 -12.48 -21.71
N ASP A 494 -2.44 -13.42 -21.68
CA ASP A 494 -2.39 -14.59 -20.81
C ASP A 494 -1.48 -14.41 -19.59
N GLU A 495 -1.03 -13.17 -19.36
CA GLU A 495 -0.18 -12.76 -18.25
C GLU A 495 -0.81 -11.63 -17.46
N TYR A 496 -0.31 -11.39 -16.25
CA TYR A 496 -0.56 -10.17 -15.49
C TYR A 496 0.75 -9.62 -14.94
N CYS A 497 0.78 -8.32 -14.65
CA CYS A 497 1.93 -7.71 -14.04
C CYS A 497 1.95 -8.07 -12.55
N TYR A 498 2.90 -8.91 -12.16
CA TYR A 498 3.16 -9.19 -10.76
C TYR A 498 4.20 -8.21 -10.24
N VAL A 499 3.83 -7.49 -9.19
CA VAL A 499 4.79 -6.76 -8.39
C VAL A 499 5.03 -7.50 -7.07
N SER A 500 6.28 -7.53 -6.65
CA SER A 500 6.69 -8.29 -5.48
C SER A 500 6.16 -7.61 -4.24
N GLN A 501 5.36 -8.32 -3.43
CA GLN A 501 4.86 -7.85 -2.13
C GLN A 501 5.84 -8.19 -0.98
N GLY A 502 7.06 -8.62 -1.28
CA GLY A 502 8.04 -9.04 -0.26
C GLY A 502 7.69 -10.38 0.39
N ARG A 503 8.29 -10.67 1.55
CA ARG A 503 8.05 -11.93 2.27
C ARG A 503 6.66 -11.94 2.91
N PRO A 504 5.97 -13.09 2.99
CA PRO A 504 6.42 -14.44 2.61
C PRO A 504 6.19 -14.81 1.14
N TRP A 505 5.56 -13.94 0.35
CA TRP A 505 5.07 -14.24 -1.00
C TRP A 505 6.14 -14.19 -2.09
N ALA A 506 7.19 -13.41 -1.86
CA ALA A 506 8.40 -13.35 -2.68
C ALA A 506 9.64 -13.58 -1.80
N PRO A 507 10.07 -14.84 -1.59
CA PRO A 507 11.28 -15.13 -0.82
C PRO A 507 12.58 -14.71 -1.53
N SER A 508 12.53 -14.40 -2.84
CA SER A 508 13.65 -13.81 -3.58
C SER A 508 13.85 -12.35 -3.19
N GLU A 509 15.11 -11.92 -3.10
CA GLU A 509 15.48 -10.50 -2.94
C GLU A 509 15.28 -9.68 -4.24
N ASP A 510 14.84 -10.33 -5.33
CA ASP A 510 14.47 -9.65 -6.57
C ASP A 510 13.01 -9.18 -6.50
N HIS A 511 12.85 -7.86 -6.37
CA HIS A 511 11.58 -7.15 -6.28
C HIS A 511 11.14 -6.53 -7.62
N THR A 512 11.81 -6.85 -8.72
CA THR A 512 11.50 -6.28 -10.03
C THR A 512 10.11 -6.73 -10.52
N PRO A 513 9.25 -5.80 -10.98
CA PRO A 513 7.98 -6.14 -11.63
C PRO A 513 8.20 -7.06 -12.82
N ARG A 514 7.37 -8.09 -12.94
CA ARG A 514 7.47 -9.07 -14.02
C ARG A 514 6.12 -9.58 -14.44
N CYS A 515 5.99 -9.85 -15.74
CA CYS A 515 4.83 -10.54 -16.25
C CYS A 515 4.90 -12.00 -15.81
N VAL A 516 3.80 -12.49 -15.23
CA VAL A 516 3.63 -13.90 -14.85
C VAL A 516 2.36 -14.44 -15.49
N PRO A 517 2.32 -15.75 -15.82
CA PRO A 517 1.12 -16.35 -16.41
C PRO A 517 -0.10 -16.22 -15.49
N MET A 518 -1.29 -16.14 -16.09
CA MET A 518 -2.55 -16.21 -15.32
C MET A 518 -2.67 -17.54 -14.53
N GLU A 519 -2.08 -18.61 -15.04
CA GLU A 519 -2.03 -19.94 -14.40
C GLU A 519 -0.69 -20.18 -13.68
N ASP A 520 -0.21 -19.21 -12.89
CA ASP A 520 1.01 -19.35 -12.10
C ASP A 520 0.82 -20.35 -10.93
N GLU A 521 1.26 -21.59 -11.13
CA GLU A 521 1.20 -22.67 -10.12
C GLU A 521 2.25 -22.57 -9.00
N THR A 522 3.08 -21.50 -8.95
CA THR A 522 4.18 -21.40 -7.98
C THR A 522 3.77 -21.09 -6.53
N PHE A 523 2.45 -21.05 -6.26
CA PHE A 523 1.84 -20.76 -4.95
C PHE A 523 1.53 -22.00 -4.07
#